data_AF-A0AAN7J108-F1
#
_entry.id   AF-A0AAN7J108-F1
#
_cell.length_a   1.000
_cell.length_b   1.000
_cell.length_c   1.000
_cell.angle_alpha   90.00
_cell.angle_beta   90.00
_cell.angle_gamma   90.00
#
_symmetry.space_group_name_H-M   'P 1'
#
loop_
_entity.id
_entity.type
_entity.pdbx_description
1 polymer ?
#
loop_
_entity_poly.entity_id
_entity_poly.type
_entity_poly.pdbx_seq_one_letter_code
_entity_poly.pdbx_strand_id
1 'polypeptide(L)'
;ESDKKGNINDGVEIYMHLNKALKIGDWNAAKEFLNRHPNAISAKITVTDKTALHVAAEAGHVHLVEELVRLMSEEILAIKDNESCTALAQAAYIGNYRIAECLLGKNKDLISIPNNMGTIPVILPFYNGHLKLGRYLYFLTPLEILMANNGTSGASLLCVAIYSKALDIALDLVQLCPRLAVAQAQNGDSPFLALACMPDLFPSGYRLVFWKRWIYSSIHIQLAGPITEICLNIQKLAGNRSNDKETSASGLSSLNRLVSNLQTLLGSKHLYEMKLAHFLSHELLCRMTDPISVSDTQQRATGMVNVDIVRAIMEGNFEFVFEIVKADPDLVWSHDKKSANIFSVAVEYRHAKIFSLIYGLDMKNALADSTDSFYGNNLLHMAGMLAPSTSLNHIPGAALQMQRELQWFKEVESIVPSWVRGNLNKECLTPRQLFTKNHEDMMGKGEKWMKDTASSCTVFPLLVAMAISTYGPSIFDRKMKCWF
;
A
#
# COMPACT_ATOMS: atom_id res chain seq x y z
N GLU A 1 -2.47 27.83 -45.48
CA GLU A 1 -3.16 27.21 -44.33
C GLU A 1 -2.47 27.55 -43.01
N SER A 2 -2.30 28.84 -42.72
CA SER A 2 -1.66 29.33 -41.50
C SER A 2 -2.55 30.40 -40.89
N ASP A 3 -3.67 30.00 -40.28
CA ASP A 3 -4.57 30.95 -39.56
C ASP A 3 -5.55 30.24 -38.60
N LYS A 4 -5.05 29.31 -37.77
CA LYS A 4 -5.83 28.68 -36.67
C LYS A 4 -5.08 28.63 -35.33
N LYS A 5 -4.14 29.55 -35.09
CA LYS A 5 -3.44 29.69 -33.80
C LYS A 5 -3.62 31.05 -33.11
N GLY A 6 -4.26 32.04 -33.76
CA GLY A 6 -4.68 33.29 -33.11
C GLY A 6 -6.17 33.25 -32.80
N ASN A 7 -6.54 32.92 -31.55
CA ASN A 7 -7.79 33.32 -30.88
C ASN A 7 -8.06 32.65 -29.51
N ILE A 8 -7.25 31.67 -29.08
CA ILE A 8 -7.53 30.97 -27.81
C ILE A 8 -7.15 31.85 -26.60
N ASN A 9 -6.09 32.65 -26.69
CA ASN A 9 -5.66 33.55 -25.60
C ASN A 9 -6.59 34.75 -25.41
N ASP A 10 -7.09 35.36 -26.49
CA ASP A 10 -7.88 36.59 -26.43
C ASP A 10 -9.25 36.37 -25.74
N GLY A 11 -9.84 35.18 -25.86
CA GLY A 11 -11.08 34.82 -25.18
C GLY A 11 -10.92 34.54 -23.67
N VAL A 12 -9.75 34.05 -23.23
CA VAL A 12 -9.46 33.75 -21.82
C VAL A 12 -9.12 35.02 -21.04
N GLU A 13 -8.52 36.01 -21.70
CA GLU A 13 -8.13 37.29 -21.10
C GLU A 13 -9.35 38.05 -20.51
N ILE A 14 -10.51 37.95 -21.18
CA ILE A 14 -11.78 38.53 -20.72
C ILE A 14 -12.19 37.97 -19.35
N TYR A 15 -11.90 36.69 -19.06
CA TYR A 15 -12.27 36.04 -17.80
C TYR A 15 -11.17 36.08 -16.75
N MET A 16 -10.04 36.74 -17.00
CA MET A 16 -8.90 36.78 -16.07
C MET A 16 -9.29 37.31 -14.69
N HIS A 17 -10.12 38.36 -14.64
CA HIS A 17 -10.61 38.94 -13.38
C HIS A 17 -11.54 37.99 -12.62
N LEU A 18 -12.47 37.33 -13.32
CA LEU A 18 -13.35 36.32 -12.74
C LEU A 18 -12.53 35.15 -12.18
N ASN A 19 -11.61 34.60 -12.97
CA ASN A 19 -10.73 33.51 -12.54
C ASN A 19 -9.92 33.87 -11.29
N LYS A 20 -9.35 35.09 -11.24
CA LYS A 20 -8.63 35.58 -10.06
C LYS A 20 -9.54 35.66 -8.83
N ALA A 21 -10.73 36.24 -8.96
CA ALA A 21 -11.70 36.35 -7.88
C ALA A 21 -12.11 34.98 -7.33
N LEU A 22 -12.40 34.02 -8.20
CA LEU A 22 -12.75 32.65 -7.83
C LEU A 22 -11.61 31.95 -7.09
N LYS A 23 -10.35 32.11 -7.54
CA LYS A 23 -9.18 31.51 -6.88
C LYS A 23 -8.94 32.03 -5.47
N ILE A 24 -9.15 33.33 -5.24
CA ILE A 24 -8.95 33.94 -3.90
C ILE A 24 -10.20 33.86 -3.00
N GLY A 25 -11.34 33.42 -3.53
CA GLY A 25 -12.59 33.31 -2.77
C GLY A 25 -13.38 34.61 -2.65
N ASP A 26 -13.18 35.58 -3.56
CA ASP A 26 -13.93 36.83 -3.57
C ASP A 26 -15.26 36.67 -4.32
N TRP A 27 -16.29 36.27 -3.59
CA TRP A 27 -17.64 36.11 -4.14
C TRP A 27 -18.23 37.42 -4.65
N ASN A 28 -17.93 38.56 -4.04
CA ASN A 28 -18.52 39.83 -4.44
C ASN A 28 -18.01 40.25 -5.83
N ALA A 29 -16.69 40.18 -6.04
CA ALA A 29 -16.09 40.45 -7.34
C ALA A 29 -16.55 39.43 -8.41
N ALA A 30 -16.64 38.14 -8.05
CA ALA A 30 -17.14 37.11 -8.95
C ALA A 30 -18.60 37.37 -9.35
N LYS A 31 -19.47 37.67 -8.38
CA LYS A 31 -20.89 37.96 -8.59
C LYS A 31 -21.10 39.21 -9.44
N GLU A 32 -20.34 40.27 -9.18
CA GLU A 32 -20.37 41.49 -10.00
C GLU A 32 -20.04 41.18 -11.47
N PHE A 33 -19.00 40.38 -11.71
CA PHE A 33 -18.62 39.96 -13.06
C PHE A 33 -19.72 39.10 -13.72
N LEU A 34 -20.26 38.11 -13.01
CA LEU A 34 -21.32 37.23 -13.52
C LEU A 34 -22.60 38.01 -13.86
N ASN A 35 -22.94 39.03 -13.08
CA ASN A 35 -24.08 39.90 -13.37
C ASN A 35 -23.87 40.73 -14.66
N ARG A 36 -22.64 41.18 -14.92
CA ARG A 36 -22.30 41.91 -16.16
C ARG A 36 -22.19 41.00 -17.38
N HIS A 37 -21.80 39.75 -17.16
CA HIS A 37 -21.58 38.76 -18.20
C HIS A 37 -22.31 37.44 -17.88
N PRO A 38 -23.64 37.35 -18.05
CA PRO A 38 -24.41 36.16 -17.68
C PRO A 38 -23.91 34.85 -18.31
N ASN A 39 -23.38 34.92 -19.54
CA ASN A 39 -22.82 33.76 -20.25
C ASN A 39 -21.56 33.19 -19.58
N ALA A 40 -20.91 33.95 -18.69
CA ALA A 40 -19.71 33.51 -17.98
C ALA A 40 -19.98 32.36 -17.00
N ILE A 41 -21.25 32.12 -16.62
CA ILE A 41 -21.63 31.05 -15.68
C ILE A 41 -21.34 29.65 -16.26
N SER A 42 -21.49 29.46 -17.58
CA SER A 42 -21.22 28.20 -18.28
C SER A 42 -19.98 28.26 -19.17
N ALA A 43 -19.32 29.43 -19.25
CA ALA A 43 -18.14 29.61 -20.08
C ALA A 43 -16.92 28.83 -19.56
N LYS A 44 -16.06 28.44 -20.50
CA LYS A 44 -14.72 27.92 -20.23
C LYS A 44 -13.78 29.10 -20.01
N ILE A 45 -13.44 29.37 -18.75
CA ILE A 45 -12.77 30.61 -18.31
C ILE A 45 -11.24 30.47 -18.17
N THR A 46 -10.69 29.30 -18.50
CA THR A 46 -9.26 29.00 -18.40
C THR A 46 -8.77 28.28 -19.65
N VAL A 47 -7.44 28.23 -19.83
CA VAL A 47 -6.79 27.46 -20.92
C VAL A 47 -6.99 25.95 -20.83
N THR A 48 -7.36 25.44 -19.65
CA THR A 48 -7.69 24.02 -19.44
C THR A 48 -9.20 23.78 -19.51
N ASP A 49 -9.96 24.67 -20.15
CA ASP A 49 -11.41 24.57 -20.31
C ASP A 49 -12.21 24.51 -18.99
N LYS A 50 -11.62 24.92 -17.85
CA LYS A 50 -12.32 24.97 -16.57
C LYS A 50 -13.37 26.08 -16.57
N THR A 51 -14.56 25.77 -16.07
CA THR A 51 -15.63 26.75 -15.78
C THR A 51 -15.41 27.44 -14.43
N ALA A 52 -16.23 28.44 -14.12
CA ALA A 52 -16.22 29.08 -12.80
C ALA A 52 -16.38 28.08 -11.64
N LEU A 53 -17.23 27.06 -11.84
CA LEU A 53 -17.48 26.02 -10.84
C LEU A 53 -16.24 25.15 -10.59
N HIS A 54 -15.52 24.76 -11.65
CA HIS A 54 -14.29 23.97 -11.53
C HIS A 54 -13.24 24.71 -10.71
N VAL A 55 -13.01 25.99 -11.03
CA VAL A 55 -12.02 26.82 -10.31
C VAL A 55 -12.39 26.98 -8.84
N ALA A 56 -13.66 27.24 -8.54
CA ALA A 56 -14.13 27.37 -7.15
C ALA A 56 -14.01 26.04 -6.36
N ALA A 57 -14.34 24.91 -6.99
CA ALA A 57 -14.24 23.58 -6.39
C ALA A 57 -12.78 23.15 -6.14
N GLU A 58 -11.90 23.38 -7.11
CA GLU A 58 -10.45 23.14 -7.01
C GLU A 58 -9.80 24.01 -5.92
N ALA A 59 -10.19 25.28 -5.84
CA ALA A 59 -9.71 26.19 -4.79
C ALA A 59 -10.30 25.90 -3.39
N GLY A 60 -11.32 25.02 -3.29
CA GLY A 60 -11.93 24.61 -2.03
C GLY A 60 -12.86 25.64 -1.40
N HIS A 61 -13.32 26.64 -2.15
CA HIS A 61 -14.18 27.70 -1.64
C HIS A 61 -15.64 27.26 -1.58
N VAL A 62 -16.01 26.57 -0.50
CA VAL A 62 -17.35 25.98 -0.28
C VAL A 62 -18.47 27.00 -0.52
N HIS A 63 -18.38 28.20 0.07
CA HIS A 63 -19.41 29.23 -0.08
C HIS A 63 -19.58 29.68 -1.54
N LEU A 64 -18.48 29.83 -2.30
CA LEU A 64 -18.56 30.21 -3.71
C LEU A 64 -19.22 29.10 -4.52
N VAL A 65 -18.89 27.84 -4.24
CA VAL A 65 -19.57 26.70 -4.88
C VAL A 65 -21.06 26.72 -4.57
N GLU A 66 -21.46 26.84 -3.29
CA GLU A 66 -22.88 26.85 -2.91
C GLU A 66 -23.68 27.94 -3.64
N GLU A 67 -23.12 29.14 -3.77
CA GLU A 67 -23.76 30.24 -4.50
C GLU A 67 -23.79 29.98 -6.02
N LEU A 68 -22.70 29.48 -6.61
CA LEU A 68 -22.67 29.14 -8.04
C LEU A 68 -23.67 28.02 -8.37
N VAL A 69 -23.75 26.98 -7.56
CA VAL A 69 -24.67 25.84 -7.74
C VAL A 69 -26.13 26.28 -7.69
N ARG A 70 -26.49 27.30 -6.90
CA ARG A 70 -27.84 27.88 -6.90
C ARG A 70 -28.20 28.56 -8.22
N LEU A 71 -27.21 29.10 -8.93
CA LEU A 71 -27.40 29.80 -10.20
C LEU A 71 -27.33 28.88 -11.43
N MET A 72 -26.85 27.65 -11.27
CA MET A 72 -26.59 26.72 -12.37
C MET A 72 -27.71 25.67 -12.54
N SER A 73 -27.95 25.29 -13.79
CA SER A 73 -28.78 24.12 -14.13
C SER A 73 -27.97 22.83 -14.05
N GLU A 74 -28.65 21.68 -14.03
CA GLU A 74 -28.02 20.35 -13.93
C GLU A 74 -27.07 20.06 -15.09
N GLU A 75 -27.35 20.59 -16.28
CA GLU A 75 -26.50 20.45 -17.47
C GLU A 75 -25.20 21.25 -17.33
N ILE A 76 -25.25 22.43 -16.71
CA ILE A 76 -24.07 23.27 -16.48
C ILE A 76 -23.13 22.62 -15.45
N LEU A 77 -23.70 21.97 -14.43
CA LEU A 77 -22.96 21.20 -13.43
C LEU A 77 -22.18 20.02 -14.05
N ALA A 78 -22.67 19.47 -15.16
CA ALA A 78 -22.07 18.35 -15.87
C ALA A 78 -21.03 18.76 -16.92
N ILE A 79 -20.79 20.07 -17.13
CA ILE A 79 -19.74 20.55 -18.04
C ILE A 79 -18.40 20.00 -17.58
N LYS A 80 -17.59 19.60 -18.55
CA LYS A 80 -16.27 19.03 -18.33
C LYS A 80 -15.15 19.97 -18.77
N ASP A 81 -14.04 19.92 -18.05
CA ASP A 81 -12.79 20.56 -18.44
C ASP A 81 -12.07 19.78 -19.58
N ASN A 82 -10.85 20.18 -19.93
CA ASN A 82 -10.09 19.56 -21.03
C ASN A 82 -9.66 18.10 -20.73
N GLU A 83 -9.63 17.70 -19.46
CA GLU A 83 -9.37 16.33 -19.01
C GLU A 83 -10.67 15.51 -18.89
N SER A 84 -11.79 16.06 -19.36
CA SER A 84 -13.14 15.55 -19.15
C SER A 84 -13.54 15.45 -17.67
N CYS A 85 -12.86 16.14 -16.76
CA CYS A 85 -13.20 16.17 -15.34
C CYS A 85 -14.36 17.14 -15.10
N THR A 86 -15.30 16.74 -14.24
CA THR A 86 -16.34 17.64 -13.71
C THR A 86 -15.84 18.36 -12.45
N ALA A 87 -16.56 19.39 -12.00
CA ALA A 87 -16.26 20.03 -10.72
C ALA A 87 -16.38 19.06 -9.53
N LEU A 88 -17.22 18.02 -9.63
CA LEU A 88 -17.30 16.95 -8.62
C LEU A 88 -16.00 16.12 -8.60
N ALA A 89 -15.45 15.77 -9.76
CA ALA A 89 -14.18 15.05 -9.84
C ALA A 89 -13.04 15.85 -9.19
N GLN A 90 -12.97 17.17 -9.44
CA GLN A 90 -12.00 18.06 -8.80
C GLN A 90 -12.20 18.08 -7.27
N ALA A 91 -13.44 18.25 -6.79
CA ALA A 91 -13.74 18.23 -5.36
C ALA A 91 -13.40 16.89 -4.69
N ALA A 92 -13.63 15.78 -5.39
CA ALA A 92 -13.32 14.43 -4.96
C ALA A 92 -11.81 14.21 -4.84
N TYR A 93 -11.04 14.67 -5.84
CA TYR A 93 -9.59 14.63 -5.84
C TYR A 93 -8.99 15.44 -4.68
N ILE A 94 -9.51 16.65 -4.42
CA ILE A 94 -9.03 17.52 -3.32
C ILE A 94 -9.54 17.09 -1.93
N GLY A 95 -10.57 16.23 -1.87
CA GLY A 95 -11.13 15.75 -0.60
C GLY A 95 -12.17 16.67 0.04
N ASN A 96 -12.75 17.60 -0.73
CA ASN A 96 -13.72 18.58 -0.22
C ASN A 96 -15.12 17.97 -0.10
N TYR A 97 -15.38 17.33 1.05
CA TYR A 97 -16.67 16.68 1.35
C TYR A 97 -17.88 17.60 1.13
N ARG A 98 -17.84 18.84 1.66
CA ARG A 98 -18.97 19.78 1.57
C ARG A 98 -19.28 20.20 0.14
N ILE A 99 -18.25 20.37 -0.70
CA ILE A 99 -18.43 20.71 -2.11
C ILE A 99 -19.05 19.52 -2.85
N ALA A 100 -18.55 18.30 -2.62
CA ALA A 100 -19.11 17.10 -3.24
C ALA A 100 -20.59 16.89 -2.84
N GLU A 101 -20.91 17.07 -1.56
CA GLU A 101 -22.29 16.99 -1.04
C GLU A 101 -23.20 18.06 -1.66
N CYS A 102 -22.73 19.31 -1.78
CA CYS A 102 -23.47 20.39 -2.42
C CYS A 102 -23.78 20.09 -3.89
N LEU A 103 -22.79 19.62 -4.65
CA LEU A 103 -22.93 19.28 -6.06
C LEU A 103 -23.92 18.12 -6.27
N LEU A 104 -23.76 17.04 -5.51
CA LEU A 104 -24.62 15.85 -5.59
C LEU A 104 -26.04 16.10 -5.05
N GLY A 105 -26.20 17.07 -4.16
CA GLY A 105 -27.51 17.54 -3.72
C GLY A 105 -28.33 18.19 -4.85
N LYS A 106 -27.66 18.76 -5.86
CA LYS A 106 -28.30 19.40 -7.02
C LYS A 106 -28.40 18.49 -8.23
N ASN A 107 -27.35 17.73 -8.55
CA ASN A 107 -27.35 16.77 -9.66
C ASN A 107 -26.65 15.47 -9.22
N LYS A 108 -27.44 14.39 -9.06
CA LYS A 108 -26.94 13.08 -8.61
C LYS A 108 -26.17 12.35 -9.71
N ASP A 109 -26.48 12.59 -10.98
CA ASP A 109 -25.88 11.88 -12.12
C ASP A 109 -24.39 12.18 -12.28
N LEU A 110 -23.92 13.27 -11.66
CA LEU A 110 -22.50 13.62 -11.59
C LEU A 110 -21.64 12.48 -11.02
N ILE A 111 -22.19 11.63 -10.15
CA ILE A 111 -21.48 10.51 -9.51
C ILE A 111 -20.97 9.48 -10.53
N SER A 112 -21.59 9.41 -11.70
CA SER A 112 -21.32 8.40 -12.73
C SER A 112 -20.52 8.94 -13.91
N ILE A 113 -20.16 10.24 -13.92
CA ILE A 113 -19.51 10.87 -15.08
C ILE A 113 -17.98 10.63 -15.02
N PRO A 114 -17.40 9.87 -15.94
CA PRO A 114 -15.96 9.63 -15.95
C PRO A 114 -15.18 10.78 -16.61
N ASN A 115 -13.90 10.89 -16.23
CA ASN A 115 -12.90 11.71 -16.91
C ASN A 115 -12.38 11.05 -18.21
N ASN A 116 -11.38 11.66 -18.87
CA ASN A 116 -10.80 11.13 -20.12
C ASN A 116 -10.18 9.74 -19.95
N MET A 117 -9.78 9.41 -18.73
CA MET A 117 -9.22 8.13 -18.35
C MET A 117 -10.32 7.11 -18.02
N GLY A 118 -11.60 7.45 -18.04
CA GLY A 118 -12.65 6.52 -17.60
C GLY A 118 -12.78 6.43 -16.06
N THR A 119 -12.03 7.24 -15.30
CA THR A 119 -12.09 7.27 -13.84
C THR A 119 -13.34 8.00 -13.37
N ILE A 120 -14.21 7.30 -12.64
CA ILE A 120 -15.40 7.87 -11.99
C ILE A 120 -15.06 8.55 -10.65
N PRO A 121 -15.84 9.55 -10.20
CA PRO A 121 -15.54 10.37 -9.02
C PRO A 121 -15.24 9.60 -7.73
N VAL A 122 -15.88 8.44 -7.49
CA VAL A 122 -15.68 7.64 -6.26
C VAL A 122 -14.24 7.15 -6.08
N ILE A 123 -13.46 6.99 -7.16
CA ILE A 123 -12.09 6.46 -7.12
C ILE A 123 -11.11 7.53 -6.62
N LEU A 124 -11.31 8.79 -7.03
CA LEU A 124 -10.36 9.90 -6.82
C LEU A 124 -10.01 10.18 -5.34
N PRO A 125 -10.95 10.18 -4.38
CA PRO A 125 -10.63 10.41 -2.98
C PRO A 125 -9.64 9.40 -2.41
N PHE A 126 -9.66 8.14 -2.87
CA PHE A 126 -8.81 7.10 -2.33
C PHE A 126 -7.34 7.27 -2.73
N TYR A 127 -7.05 7.80 -3.92
CA TYR A 127 -5.68 8.11 -4.34
C TYR A 127 -4.98 9.09 -3.39
N ASN A 128 -5.72 10.05 -2.84
CA ASN A 128 -5.20 11.08 -1.93
C ASN A 128 -5.53 10.81 -0.46
N GLY A 129 -6.03 9.62 -0.12
CA GLY A 129 -6.32 9.24 1.26
C GLY A 129 -7.53 9.94 1.88
N HIS A 130 -8.42 10.54 1.09
CA HIS A 130 -9.65 11.17 1.54
C HIS A 130 -10.76 10.14 1.84
N LEU A 131 -10.47 9.20 2.73
CA LEU A 131 -11.30 8.01 2.99
C LEU A 131 -12.74 8.34 3.41
N LYS A 132 -12.96 9.45 4.13
CA LYS A 132 -14.31 9.88 4.53
C LYS A 132 -15.16 10.24 3.31
N LEU A 133 -14.59 10.99 2.36
CA LEU A 133 -15.28 11.35 1.12
C LEU A 133 -15.42 10.14 0.21
N GLY A 134 -14.39 9.30 0.08
CA GLY A 134 -14.46 8.06 -0.69
C GLY A 134 -15.62 7.16 -0.26
N ARG A 135 -15.80 6.95 1.06
CA ARG A 135 -16.95 6.20 1.61
C ARG A 135 -18.29 6.83 1.27
N TYR A 136 -18.41 8.15 1.39
CA TYR A 136 -19.64 8.86 1.04
C TYR A 136 -20.00 8.67 -0.44
N LEU A 137 -19.02 8.84 -1.34
CA LEU A 137 -19.23 8.63 -2.77
C LEU A 137 -19.55 7.16 -3.08
N TYR A 138 -18.91 6.20 -2.41
CA TYR A 138 -19.17 4.77 -2.59
C TYR A 138 -20.64 4.42 -2.35
N PHE A 139 -21.22 4.86 -1.23
CA PHE A 139 -22.63 4.58 -0.91
C PHE A 139 -23.63 5.28 -1.84
N LEU A 140 -23.20 6.29 -2.59
CA LEU A 140 -24.01 6.96 -3.60
C LEU A 140 -23.79 6.42 -5.00
N THR A 141 -22.75 5.61 -5.21
CA THR A 141 -22.40 5.08 -6.52
C THR A 141 -23.26 3.86 -6.84
N PRO A 142 -23.99 3.83 -7.96
CA PRO A 142 -24.75 2.65 -8.37
C PRO A 142 -23.84 1.42 -8.55
N LEU A 143 -24.26 0.26 -8.02
CA LEU A 143 -23.44 -0.95 -8.11
C LEU A 143 -23.22 -1.38 -9.57
N GLU A 144 -24.18 -1.10 -10.44
CA GLU A 144 -24.15 -1.45 -11.86
C GLU A 144 -22.91 -0.90 -12.57
N ILE A 145 -22.42 0.29 -12.19
CA ILE A 145 -21.22 0.89 -12.79
C ILE A 145 -19.90 0.34 -12.23
N LEU A 146 -19.98 -0.43 -11.13
CA LEU A 146 -18.83 -1.07 -10.49
C LEU A 146 -18.73 -2.56 -10.83
N MET A 147 -19.70 -3.12 -11.56
CA MET A 147 -19.69 -4.53 -11.96
C MET A 147 -18.49 -4.86 -12.86
N ALA A 148 -17.94 -6.07 -12.74
CA ALA A 148 -16.78 -6.53 -13.51
C ALA A 148 -17.00 -6.54 -15.05
N ASN A 149 -18.25 -6.59 -15.51
CA ASN A 149 -18.61 -6.54 -16.92
C ASN A 149 -18.84 -5.11 -17.44
N ASN A 150 -18.75 -4.09 -16.58
CA ASN A 150 -19.03 -2.69 -16.92
C ASN A 150 -17.74 -1.83 -16.90
N GLY A 151 -16.70 -2.32 -17.58
CA GLY A 151 -15.41 -1.64 -17.69
C GLY A 151 -14.47 -1.87 -16.50
N THR A 152 -13.48 -0.99 -16.35
CA THR A 152 -12.38 -1.14 -15.38
C THR A 152 -12.62 -0.41 -14.06
N SER A 153 -13.74 0.32 -13.92
CA SER A 153 -14.03 1.18 -12.76
C SER A 153 -14.08 0.42 -11.44
N GLY A 154 -14.79 -0.72 -11.40
CA GLY A 154 -14.88 -1.55 -10.20
C GLY A 154 -13.54 -2.11 -9.75
N ALA A 155 -12.75 -2.63 -10.69
CA ALA A 155 -11.41 -3.15 -10.40
C ALA A 155 -10.46 -2.04 -9.93
N SER A 156 -10.53 -0.87 -10.58
CA SER A 156 -9.73 0.30 -10.21
C SER A 156 -10.07 0.82 -8.82
N LEU A 157 -11.37 0.90 -8.49
CA LEU A 157 -11.85 1.25 -7.15
C LEU A 157 -11.33 0.26 -6.10
N LEU A 158 -11.40 -1.04 -6.40
CA LEU A 158 -10.96 -2.07 -5.48
C LEU A 158 -9.43 -2.04 -5.26
N CYS A 159 -8.63 -1.88 -6.32
CA CYS A 159 -7.19 -1.70 -6.22
C CYS A 159 -6.83 -0.49 -5.35
N VAL A 160 -7.41 0.69 -5.63
CA VAL A 160 -7.09 1.90 -4.87
C VAL A 160 -7.60 1.80 -3.42
N ALA A 161 -8.71 1.12 -3.17
CA ALA A 161 -9.19 0.86 -1.81
C ALA A 161 -8.21 -0.01 -1.02
N ILE A 162 -7.61 -1.02 -1.63
CA ILE A 162 -6.57 -1.85 -1.01
C ILE A 162 -5.31 -1.03 -0.71
N TYR A 163 -4.77 -0.31 -1.70
CA TYR A 163 -3.57 0.51 -1.53
C TYR A 163 -3.77 1.63 -0.49
N SER A 164 -4.96 2.22 -0.43
CA SER A 164 -5.32 3.26 0.56
C SER A 164 -5.80 2.69 1.90
N LYS A 165 -5.81 1.36 2.06
CA LYS A 165 -6.24 0.63 3.27
C LYS A 165 -7.71 0.88 3.67
N ALA A 166 -8.55 1.23 2.70
CA ALA A 166 -10.02 1.23 2.83
C ALA A 166 -10.58 -0.20 2.71
N LEU A 167 -10.10 -1.09 3.60
CA LEU A 167 -10.38 -2.52 3.55
C LEU A 167 -11.85 -2.86 3.76
N ASP A 168 -12.58 -1.99 4.44
CA ASP A 168 -14.03 -2.09 4.61
C ASP A 168 -14.77 -1.97 3.26
N ILE A 169 -14.39 -0.97 2.45
CA ILE A 169 -14.93 -0.80 1.08
C ILE A 169 -14.46 -1.93 0.18
N ALA A 170 -13.19 -2.32 0.26
CA ALA A 170 -12.66 -3.41 -0.54
C ALA A 170 -13.39 -4.74 -0.28
N LEU A 171 -13.63 -5.05 1.00
CA LEU A 171 -14.33 -6.26 1.41
C LEU A 171 -15.80 -6.24 0.97
N ASP A 172 -16.50 -5.12 1.18
CA ASP A 172 -17.90 -4.97 0.75
C ASP A 172 -18.04 -5.18 -0.77
N LEU A 173 -17.17 -4.53 -1.56
CA LEU A 173 -17.21 -4.62 -3.01
C LEU A 173 -16.87 -6.02 -3.53
N VAL A 174 -15.91 -6.73 -2.94
CA VAL A 174 -15.61 -8.13 -3.31
C VAL A 174 -16.76 -9.06 -2.93
N GLN A 175 -17.43 -8.84 -1.80
CA GLN A 175 -18.59 -9.65 -1.44
C GLN A 175 -19.76 -9.46 -2.40
N LEU A 176 -20.00 -8.23 -2.85
CA LEU A 176 -21.02 -7.93 -3.85
C LEU A 176 -20.63 -8.44 -5.25
N CYS A 177 -19.34 -8.37 -5.59
CA CYS A 177 -18.82 -8.67 -6.92
C CYS A 177 -17.50 -9.47 -6.88
N PRO A 178 -17.54 -10.77 -6.55
CA PRO A 178 -16.31 -11.57 -6.36
C PRO A 178 -15.41 -11.64 -7.60
N ARG A 179 -16.00 -11.56 -8.81
CA ARG A 179 -15.26 -11.56 -10.09
C ARG A 179 -14.32 -10.36 -10.25
N LEU A 180 -14.51 -9.29 -9.49
CA LEU A 180 -13.59 -8.15 -9.52
C LEU A 180 -12.19 -8.52 -9.02
N ALA A 181 -12.04 -9.56 -8.19
CA ALA A 181 -10.76 -9.98 -7.64
C ALA A 181 -9.68 -10.18 -8.72
N VAL A 182 -10.06 -10.74 -9.88
CA VAL A 182 -9.18 -11.05 -11.02
C VAL A 182 -9.38 -10.12 -12.21
N ALA A 183 -10.28 -9.13 -12.11
CA ALA A 183 -10.51 -8.17 -13.17
C ALA A 183 -9.35 -7.15 -13.25
N GLN A 184 -9.06 -6.65 -14.44
CA GLN A 184 -7.99 -5.68 -14.65
C GLN A 184 -8.50 -4.26 -14.39
N ALA A 185 -7.79 -3.54 -13.52
CA ALA A 185 -7.93 -2.10 -13.36
C ALA A 185 -7.37 -1.38 -14.59
N GLN A 186 -7.56 -0.07 -14.64
CA GLN A 186 -7.11 0.74 -15.77
C GLN A 186 -5.59 0.67 -16.01
N ASN A 187 -4.79 0.53 -14.96
CA ASN A 187 -3.33 0.41 -15.07
C ASN A 187 -2.86 -1.02 -15.41
N GLY A 188 -3.79 -1.97 -15.58
CA GLY A 188 -3.50 -3.38 -15.83
C GLY A 188 -3.36 -4.23 -14.56
N ASP A 189 -3.33 -3.62 -13.37
CA ASP A 189 -3.22 -4.37 -12.11
C ASP A 189 -4.56 -5.06 -11.79
N SER A 190 -4.50 -6.28 -11.29
CA SER A 190 -5.65 -6.92 -10.64
C SER A 190 -5.75 -6.49 -9.17
N PRO A 191 -6.95 -6.48 -8.57
CA PRO A 191 -7.09 -6.34 -7.12
C PRO A 191 -6.36 -7.40 -6.32
N PHE A 192 -6.25 -8.61 -6.87
CA PHE A 192 -5.46 -9.69 -6.30
C PHE A 192 -3.96 -9.34 -6.23
N LEU A 193 -3.40 -8.77 -7.31
CA LEU A 193 -2.03 -8.23 -7.34
C LEU A 193 -1.84 -7.10 -6.33
N ALA A 194 -2.83 -6.20 -6.20
CA ALA A 194 -2.76 -5.11 -5.24
C ALA A 194 -2.62 -5.65 -3.80
N LEU A 195 -3.38 -6.69 -3.45
CA LEU A 195 -3.29 -7.33 -2.13
C LEU A 195 -1.97 -8.11 -1.96
N ALA A 196 -1.49 -8.78 -3.01
CA ALA A 196 -0.19 -9.46 -3.03
C ALA A 196 0.96 -8.49 -2.68
N CYS A 197 0.89 -7.26 -3.18
CA CYS A 197 1.91 -6.22 -3.00
C CYS A 197 1.93 -5.54 -1.61
N MET A 198 1.02 -5.92 -0.71
CA MET A 198 0.81 -5.23 0.57
C MET A 198 1.04 -6.18 1.77
N PRO A 199 2.26 -6.69 2.00
CA PRO A 199 2.55 -7.61 3.11
C PRO A 199 2.29 -7.00 4.49
N ASP A 200 2.35 -5.67 4.62
CA ASP A 200 2.03 -4.95 5.85
C ASP A 200 0.54 -5.00 6.21
N LEU A 201 -0.34 -5.39 5.29
CA LEU A 201 -1.73 -5.67 5.63
C LEU A 201 -1.91 -6.98 6.42
N PHE A 202 -0.84 -7.75 6.63
CA PHE A 202 -0.88 -9.03 7.31
C PHE A 202 0.07 -9.09 8.51
N PRO A 203 -0.20 -9.98 9.50
CA PRO A 203 0.64 -10.11 10.69
C PRO A 203 2.12 -10.41 10.39
N SER A 204 2.43 -11.13 9.31
CA SER A 204 3.81 -11.45 8.96
C SER A 204 4.64 -10.25 8.50
N GLY A 205 4.01 -9.22 7.93
CA GLY A 205 4.67 -7.99 7.48
C GLY A 205 5.05 -7.04 8.61
N TYR A 206 4.51 -7.21 9.81
CA TYR A 206 4.83 -6.38 10.97
C TYR A 206 5.67 -7.10 12.03
N ARG A 207 6.78 -6.46 12.45
CA ARG A 207 7.61 -6.93 13.58
C ARG A 207 7.25 -6.16 14.85
N LEU A 208 6.30 -6.68 15.62
CA LEU A 208 6.00 -6.16 16.95
C LEU A 208 7.07 -6.57 17.97
N VAL A 209 7.51 -5.63 18.80
CA VAL A 209 8.34 -5.92 19.98
C VAL A 209 7.56 -6.81 20.96
N PHE A 210 8.31 -7.56 21.78
CA PHE A 210 7.76 -8.63 22.62
C PHE A 210 6.46 -8.24 23.35
N TRP A 211 6.46 -7.18 24.15
CA TRP A 211 5.28 -6.78 24.93
C TRP A 211 4.08 -6.33 24.08
N LYS A 212 4.30 -5.66 22.94
CA LYS A 212 3.22 -5.32 21.99
C LYS A 212 2.59 -6.56 21.37
N ARG A 213 3.35 -7.65 21.19
CA ARG A 213 2.82 -8.93 20.70
C ARG A 213 1.81 -9.55 21.67
N TRP A 214 2.06 -9.45 22.98
CA TRP A 214 1.11 -9.91 24.00
C TRP A 214 -0.19 -9.12 23.92
N ILE A 215 -0.11 -7.78 23.94
CA ILE A 215 -1.29 -6.91 23.81
C ILE A 215 -2.04 -7.22 22.52
N TYR A 216 -1.34 -7.31 21.39
CA TYR A 216 -1.92 -7.66 20.09
C TYR A 216 -2.65 -9.00 20.15
N SER A 217 -2.06 -10.04 20.75
CA SER A 217 -2.69 -11.36 20.85
C SER A 217 -3.99 -11.35 21.65
N SER A 218 -4.08 -10.53 22.71
CA SER A 218 -5.24 -10.42 23.59
C SER A 218 -6.42 -9.61 23.01
N ILE A 219 -6.22 -8.85 21.92
CA ILE A 219 -7.32 -8.10 21.28
C ILE A 219 -8.22 -9.08 20.52
N HIS A 220 -9.51 -9.17 20.85
CA HIS A 220 -10.45 -9.96 20.06
C HIS A 220 -11.29 -9.03 19.17
N ILE A 221 -11.33 -9.32 17.87
CA ILE A 221 -12.17 -8.61 16.92
C ILE A 221 -13.44 -9.43 16.75
N GLN A 222 -14.57 -8.82 17.10
CA GLN A 222 -15.89 -9.36 16.80
C GLN A 222 -16.56 -8.42 15.83
N LEU A 223 -16.95 -8.95 14.68
CA LEU A 223 -17.74 -8.23 13.70
C LEU A 223 -19.20 -8.24 14.16
N ALA A 224 -19.66 -7.15 14.77
CA ALA A 224 -21.06 -6.99 15.13
C ALA A 224 -21.81 -6.30 13.99
N GLY A 225 -22.60 -7.07 13.23
CA GLY A 225 -23.54 -6.57 12.22
C GLY A 225 -23.06 -6.63 10.76
N PRO A 226 -23.96 -6.31 9.79
CA PRO A 226 -23.61 -6.15 8.37
C PRO A 226 -22.48 -5.12 8.18
N ILE A 227 -21.65 -5.25 7.14
CA ILE A 227 -20.49 -4.36 6.92
C ILE A 227 -20.88 -2.87 6.91
N THR A 228 -22.08 -2.55 6.45
CA THR A 228 -22.66 -1.21 6.47
C THR A 228 -22.69 -0.61 7.89
N GLU A 229 -22.96 -1.42 8.92
CA GLU A 229 -22.98 -1.02 10.32
C GLU A 229 -21.56 -0.83 10.89
N ILE A 230 -20.59 -1.61 10.40
CA ILE A 230 -19.16 -1.46 10.71
C ILE A 230 -18.62 -0.13 10.15
N CYS A 231 -18.93 0.17 8.89
CA CYS A 231 -18.56 1.43 8.24
C CYS A 231 -19.12 2.64 9.00
N LEU A 232 -20.38 2.56 9.47
CA LEU A 232 -21.02 3.59 10.30
C LEU A 232 -20.41 3.71 11.70
N ASN A 233 -20.01 2.59 12.31
CA ASN A 233 -19.37 2.58 13.63
C ASN A 233 -17.92 3.12 13.59
N ILE A 234 -17.16 2.82 12.54
CA ILE A 234 -15.83 3.42 12.29
C ILE A 234 -15.96 4.94 12.10
N GLN A 235 -17.00 5.42 11.41
CA GLN A 235 -17.30 6.85 11.28
C GLN A 235 -17.64 7.51 12.63
N LYS A 236 -18.40 6.85 13.51
CA LYS A 236 -18.66 7.35 14.88
C LYS A 236 -17.38 7.44 15.72
N LEU A 237 -16.50 6.46 15.62
CA LEU A 237 -15.19 6.46 16.31
C LEU A 237 -14.24 7.53 15.78
N ALA A 238 -14.32 7.90 14.50
CA ALA A 238 -13.55 8.99 13.91
C ALA A 238 -14.20 10.37 14.10
N GLY A 239 -15.52 10.44 14.35
CA GLY A 239 -16.32 11.65 14.46
C GLY A 239 -16.43 12.28 15.85
N ASN A 240 -16.12 11.54 16.92
CA ASN A 240 -16.17 12.05 18.30
C ASN A 240 -14.95 12.94 18.65
N ARG A 241 -14.82 14.08 17.96
CA ARG A 241 -13.89 15.17 18.33
C ARG A 241 -14.57 16.45 18.82
N SER A 242 -15.87 16.44 19.13
CA SER A 242 -16.50 17.57 19.81
C SER A 242 -17.79 17.20 20.54
N ASN A 243 -17.82 17.57 21.82
CA ASN A 243 -18.95 17.69 22.75
C ASN A 243 -19.28 16.47 23.61
N ASP A 244 -18.46 16.25 24.64
CA ASP A 244 -18.83 15.49 25.82
C ASP A 244 -19.70 16.36 26.75
N LYS A 245 -20.92 15.90 27.04
CA LYS A 245 -21.61 16.22 28.30
C LYS A 245 -21.81 14.92 29.07
N GLU A 246 -21.25 14.93 30.27
CA GLU A 246 -21.26 13.86 31.26
C GLU A 246 -22.67 13.50 31.73
N THR A 247 -22.89 12.21 31.98
CA THR A 247 -23.78 11.77 33.05
C THR A 247 -23.14 10.62 33.81
N SER A 248 -23.13 10.78 35.13
CA SER A 248 -22.41 10.01 36.13
C SER A 248 -23.07 8.67 36.47
N ALA A 249 -22.26 7.63 36.62
CA ALA A 249 -22.53 6.52 37.55
C ALA A 249 -21.23 6.15 38.28
N SER A 250 -21.19 6.43 39.57
CA SER A 250 -20.06 6.27 40.48
C SER A 250 -19.91 4.80 40.92
N GLY A 251 -18.70 4.26 40.76
CA GLY A 251 -18.33 2.90 41.20
C GLY A 251 -17.53 2.13 40.14
N LEU A 252 -17.98 2.14 38.88
CA LEU A 252 -17.25 1.60 37.72
C LEU A 252 -16.33 2.63 37.03
N SER A 253 -16.49 3.91 37.34
CA SER A 253 -15.78 5.01 36.69
C SER A 253 -14.27 5.03 36.99
N SER A 254 -13.83 4.52 38.15
CA SER A 254 -12.41 4.55 38.53
C SER A 254 -11.55 3.53 37.79
N LEU A 255 -12.09 2.32 37.55
CA LEU A 255 -11.42 1.27 36.78
C LEU A 255 -11.51 1.51 35.28
N ASN A 256 -12.66 1.98 34.78
CA ASN A 256 -12.79 2.37 33.37
C ASN A 256 -11.94 3.60 33.04
N ARG A 257 -11.72 4.53 33.98
CA ARG A 257 -10.79 5.65 33.81
C ARG A 257 -9.33 5.21 33.84
N LEU A 258 -8.96 4.20 34.64
CA LEU A 258 -7.62 3.61 34.62
C LEU A 258 -7.35 2.83 33.33
N VAL A 259 -8.32 2.06 32.84
CA VAL A 259 -8.24 1.30 31.58
C VAL A 259 -8.28 2.24 30.37
N SER A 260 -9.11 3.29 30.36
CA SER A 260 -9.12 4.28 29.29
C SER A 260 -7.86 5.16 29.30
N ASN A 261 -7.32 5.49 30.48
CA ASN A 261 -6.04 6.17 30.60
C ASN A 261 -4.88 5.27 30.16
N LEU A 262 -4.92 3.95 30.42
CA LEU A 262 -3.92 3.01 29.89
C LEU A 262 -4.05 2.81 28.38
N GLN A 263 -5.28 2.77 27.84
CA GLN A 263 -5.54 2.67 26.39
C GLN A 263 -5.04 3.90 25.62
N THR A 264 -5.18 5.09 26.20
CA THR A 264 -4.69 6.35 25.62
C THR A 264 -3.19 6.56 25.80
N LEU A 265 -2.58 6.00 26.87
CA LEU A 265 -1.16 6.15 27.19
C LEU A 265 -0.23 5.11 26.50
N LEU A 266 -0.75 3.94 26.07
CA LEU A 266 0.09 2.81 25.58
C LEU A 266 0.00 2.50 24.07
N GLY A 267 -0.70 3.31 23.27
CA GLY A 267 -0.85 3.05 21.83
C GLY A 267 -1.78 1.87 21.49
N SER A 268 -2.74 1.56 22.38
CA SER A 268 -3.68 0.44 22.18
C SER A 268 -4.62 0.66 20.99
N LYS A 269 -4.98 1.91 20.68
CA LYS A 269 -5.79 2.26 19.50
C LYS A 269 -5.10 1.81 18.21
N HIS A 270 -3.80 2.11 18.07
CA HIS A 270 -3.02 1.71 16.90
C HIS A 270 -2.89 0.19 16.78
N LEU A 271 -2.68 -0.52 17.89
CA LEU A 271 -2.64 -2.00 17.88
C LEU A 271 -4.00 -2.61 17.53
N TYR A 272 -5.10 -2.01 17.97
CA TYR A 272 -6.45 -2.42 17.59
C TYR A 272 -6.72 -2.17 16.11
N GLU A 273 -6.42 -0.97 15.59
CA GLU A 273 -6.56 -0.63 14.17
C GLU A 273 -5.71 -1.55 13.28
N MET A 274 -4.47 -1.81 13.68
CA MET A 274 -3.60 -2.78 13.01
C MET A 274 -4.20 -4.18 13.00
N LYS A 275 -4.71 -4.66 14.15
CA LYS A 275 -5.35 -5.98 14.21
C LYS A 275 -6.61 -6.04 13.36
N LEU A 276 -7.40 -4.95 13.34
CA LEU A 276 -8.59 -4.84 12.51
C LEU A 276 -8.24 -4.90 11.03
N ALA A 277 -7.20 -4.18 10.60
CA ALA A 277 -6.68 -4.26 9.26
C ALA A 277 -6.26 -5.69 8.91
N HIS A 278 -5.46 -6.34 9.75
CA HIS A 278 -5.04 -7.74 9.55
C HIS A 278 -6.22 -8.70 9.42
N PHE A 279 -7.26 -8.53 10.25
CA PHE A 279 -8.47 -9.33 10.19
C PHE A 279 -9.23 -9.11 8.88
N LEU A 280 -9.48 -7.85 8.50
CA LEU A 280 -10.20 -7.50 7.27
C LEU A 280 -9.42 -7.93 6.02
N SER A 281 -8.10 -7.79 6.01
CA SER A 281 -7.25 -8.22 4.91
C SER A 281 -7.23 -9.73 4.74
N HIS A 282 -7.24 -10.49 5.84
CA HIS A 282 -7.37 -11.94 5.77
C HIS A 282 -8.74 -12.36 5.23
N GLU A 283 -9.84 -11.76 5.71
CA GLU A 283 -11.17 -12.03 5.19
C GLU A 283 -11.26 -11.66 3.69
N LEU A 284 -10.74 -10.50 3.31
CA LEU A 284 -10.67 -10.05 1.90
C LEU A 284 -9.92 -11.06 1.03
N LEU A 285 -8.75 -11.53 1.50
CA LEU A 285 -7.95 -12.55 0.81
C LEU A 285 -8.75 -13.84 0.60
N CYS A 286 -9.43 -14.33 1.64
CA CYS A 286 -10.28 -15.52 1.53
C CYS A 286 -11.36 -15.33 0.45
N ARG A 287 -12.09 -14.20 0.49
CA ARG A 287 -13.14 -13.89 -0.50
C ARG A 287 -12.63 -13.73 -1.92
N MET A 288 -11.42 -13.21 -2.09
CA MET A 288 -10.77 -13.10 -3.40
C MET A 288 -10.28 -14.44 -3.93
N THR A 289 -9.97 -15.39 -3.04
CA THR A 289 -9.46 -16.71 -3.41
C THR A 289 -10.57 -17.67 -3.83
N ASP A 290 -11.77 -17.57 -3.25
CA ASP A 290 -12.91 -18.45 -3.59
C ASP A 290 -13.21 -18.50 -5.10
N PRO A 291 -13.28 -17.37 -5.85
CA PRO A 291 -13.48 -17.40 -7.29
C PRO A 291 -12.30 -18.01 -8.06
N ILE A 292 -11.07 -17.84 -7.57
CA ILE A 292 -9.85 -18.32 -8.23
C ILE A 292 -9.76 -19.84 -8.19
N SER A 293 -10.10 -20.44 -7.04
CA SER A 293 -10.15 -21.90 -6.88
C SER A 293 -11.12 -22.58 -7.83
N VAL A 294 -12.19 -21.88 -8.26
CA VAL A 294 -13.20 -22.41 -9.19
C VAL A 294 -12.95 -21.99 -10.65
N SER A 295 -12.06 -21.04 -10.88
CA SER A 295 -11.75 -20.52 -12.22
C SER A 295 -10.94 -21.52 -13.05
N ASP A 296 -11.18 -21.56 -14.36
CA ASP A 296 -10.40 -22.37 -15.29
C ASP A 296 -9.00 -21.79 -15.57
N THR A 297 -8.13 -22.60 -16.20
CA THR A 297 -6.74 -22.20 -16.52
C THR A 297 -6.66 -20.94 -17.38
N GLN A 298 -7.64 -20.70 -18.27
CA GLN A 298 -7.68 -19.54 -19.15
C GLN A 298 -8.04 -18.27 -18.38
N GLN A 299 -9.00 -18.35 -17.45
CA GLN A 299 -9.39 -17.26 -16.55
C GLN A 299 -8.24 -16.88 -15.62
N ARG A 300 -7.55 -17.87 -15.05
CA ARG A 300 -6.35 -17.65 -14.21
C ARG A 300 -5.21 -17.00 -14.99
N ALA A 301 -4.99 -17.43 -16.24
CA ALA A 301 -3.99 -16.83 -17.12
C ALA A 301 -4.36 -15.39 -17.50
N THR A 302 -5.63 -15.14 -17.81
CA THR A 302 -6.14 -13.80 -18.16
C THR A 302 -6.05 -12.83 -16.98
N GLY A 303 -6.37 -13.30 -15.77
CA GLY A 303 -6.23 -12.55 -14.52
C GLY A 303 -4.79 -12.46 -14.00
N MET A 304 -3.80 -13.03 -14.70
CA MET A 304 -2.38 -13.00 -14.33
C MET A 304 -2.05 -13.58 -12.95
N VAL A 305 -2.88 -14.51 -12.44
CA VAL A 305 -2.78 -15.05 -11.07
C VAL A 305 -1.38 -15.60 -10.74
N ASN A 306 -0.72 -16.29 -11.67
CA ASN A 306 0.64 -16.81 -11.46
C ASN A 306 1.66 -15.69 -11.21
N VAL A 307 1.51 -14.55 -11.91
CA VAL A 307 2.37 -13.37 -11.73
C VAL A 307 2.10 -12.74 -10.37
N ASP A 308 0.85 -12.71 -9.93
CA ASP A 308 0.43 -12.15 -8.64
C ASP A 308 0.99 -12.98 -7.47
N ILE A 309 0.98 -14.31 -7.60
CA ILE A 309 1.59 -15.23 -6.61
C ILE A 309 3.10 -15.01 -6.51
N VAL A 310 3.79 -14.97 -7.66
CA VAL A 310 5.23 -14.70 -7.70
C VAL A 310 5.54 -13.34 -7.07
N ARG A 311 4.73 -12.32 -7.36
CA ARG A 311 4.87 -11.00 -6.73
C ARG A 311 4.70 -11.08 -5.22
N ALA A 312 3.68 -11.76 -4.72
CA ALA A 312 3.47 -11.94 -3.27
C ALA A 312 4.70 -12.57 -2.60
N ILE A 313 5.34 -13.53 -3.26
CA ILE A 313 6.56 -14.16 -2.77
C ILE A 313 7.71 -13.16 -2.76
N MET A 314 7.93 -12.39 -3.84
CA MET A 314 8.96 -11.35 -3.89
C MET A 314 8.80 -10.33 -2.75
N GLU A 315 7.56 -9.94 -2.43
CA GLU A 315 7.24 -9.00 -1.36
C GLU A 315 7.24 -9.63 0.04
N GLY A 316 7.32 -10.97 0.14
CA GLY A 316 7.33 -11.69 1.42
C GLY A 316 5.97 -11.80 2.10
N ASN A 317 4.89 -11.70 1.33
CA ASN A 317 3.52 -11.77 1.82
C ASN A 317 3.11 -13.21 2.14
N PHE A 318 3.48 -13.68 3.34
CA PHE A 318 3.33 -15.08 3.74
C PHE A 318 1.88 -15.55 3.79
N GLU A 319 0.97 -14.78 4.39
CA GLU A 319 -0.44 -15.14 4.54
C GLU A 319 -1.12 -15.28 3.19
N PHE A 320 -0.79 -14.41 2.24
CA PHE A 320 -1.24 -14.50 0.86
C PHE A 320 -0.84 -15.83 0.21
N VAL A 321 0.45 -16.16 0.25
CA VAL A 321 0.97 -17.42 -0.32
C VAL A 321 0.37 -18.64 0.40
N PHE A 322 0.23 -18.57 1.72
CA PHE A 322 -0.31 -19.67 2.53
C PHE A 322 -1.76 -19.99 2.16
N GLU A 323 -2.65 -19.00 2.12
CA GLU A 323 -4.07 -19.26 1.79
C GLU A 323 -4.25 -19.71 0.35
N ILE A 324 -3.45 -19.22 -0.59
CA ILE A 324 -3.53 -19.64 -2.00
C ILE A 324 -3.11 -21.10 -2.17
N VAL A 325 -1.95 -21.49 -1.62
CA VAL A 325 -1.47 -22.88 -1.71
C VAL A 325 -2.43 -23.84 -1.02
N LYS A 326 -3.09 -23.39 0.05
CA LYS A 326 -4.12 -24.15 0.75
C LYS A 326 -5.41 -24.29 -0.08
N ALA A 327 -5.81 -23.24 -0.78
CA ALA A 327 -7.03 -23.21 -1.57
C ALA A 327 -6.89 -23.92 -2.93
N ASP A 328 -5.69 -23.92 -3.52
CA ASP A 328 -5.35 -24.68 -4.72
C ASP A 328 -3.87 -25.08 -4.71
N PRO A 329 -3.55 -26.34 -4.32
CA PRO A 329 -2.18 -26.84 -4.29
C PRO A 329 -1.46 -26.83 -5.65
N ASP A 330 -2.17 -26.87 -6.78
CA ASP A 330 -1.55 -26.89 -8.10
C ASP A 330 -0.89 -25.54 -8.45
N LEU A 331 -1.28 -24.46 -7.77
CA LEU A 331 -0.67 -23.14 -7.94
C LEU A 331 0.78 -23.09 -7.45
N VAL A 332 1.25 -24.12 -6.72
CA VAL A 332 2.66 -24.29 -6.34
C VAL A 332 3.60 -24.35 -7.56
N TRP A 333 3.08 -24.72 -8.73
CA TRP A 333 3.84 -24.80 -9.99
C TRP A 333 3.97 -23.45 -10.73
N SER A 334 3.53 -22.36 -10.10
CA SER A 334 3.71 -21.01 -10.62
C SER A 334 5.20 -20.67 -10.80
N HIS A 335 5.49 -19.88 -11.82
CA HIS A 335 6.84 -19.47 -12.18
C HIS A 335 6.89 -18.00 -12.59
N ASP A 336 8.04 -17.39 -12.39
CA ASP A 336 8.30 -16.01 -12.80
C ASP A 336 8.55 -15.90 -14.32
N LYS A 337 8.84 -14.69 -14.80
CA LYS A 337 9.16 -14.44 -16.21
C LYS A 337 10.44 -15.15 -16.69
N LYS A 338 11.32 -15.55 -15.79
CA LYS A 338 12.56 -16.32 -16.07
C LYS A 338 12.33 -17.83 -15.96
N SER A 339 11.08 -18.27 -15.74
CA SER A 339 10.73 -19.66 -15.42
C SER A 339 11.32 -20.17 -14.10
N ALA A 340 11.74 -19.28 -13.20
CA ALA A 340 12.08 -19.65 -11.83
C ALA A 340 10.79 -19.95 -11.08
N ASN A 341 10.70 -21.14 -10.47
CA ASN A 341 9.54 -21.52 -9.68
C ASN A 341 9.46 -20.73 -8.36
N ILE A 342 8.33 -20.85 -7.65
CA ILE A 342 8.11 -20.16 -6.38
C ILE A 342 9.18 -20.42 -5.30
N PHE A 343 9.82 -21.59 -5.31
CA PHE A 343 10.83 -21.96 -4.32
C PHE A 343 12.13 -21.21 -4.57
N SER A 344 12.54 -21.16 -5.85
CA SER A 344 13.66 -20.36 -6.33
C SER A 344 13.48 -18.87 -6.01
N VAL A 345 12.28 -18.32 -6.25
CA VAL A 345 11.98 -16.92 -5.91
C VAL A 345 12.03 -16.69 -4.40
N ALA A 346 11.45 -17.56 -3.58
CA ALA A 346 11.53 -17.45 -2.12
C ALA A 346 12.99 -17.50 -1.60
N VAL A 347 13.84 -18.31 -2.25
CA VAL A 347 15.28 -18.40 -1.95
C VAL A 347 16.03 -17.13 -2.34
N GLU A 348 15.83 -16.64 -3.56
CA GLU A 348 16.45 -15.41 -4.08
C GLU A 348 16.13 -14.21 -3.18
N TYR A 349 14.89 -14.07 -2.73
CA TYR A 349 14.42 -12.92 -1.94
C TYR A 349 14.58 -13.07 -0.42
N ARG A 350 15.13 -14.19 0.07
CA ARG A 350 15.39 -14.48 1.50
C ARG A 350 14.14 -14.58 2.38
N HIS A 351 13.01 -15.03 1.83
CA HIS A 351 11.75 -15.13 2.58
C HIS A 351 11.63 -16.46 3.33
N ALA A 352 12.31 -16.55 4.49
CA ALA A 352 12.44 -17.78 5.27
C ALA A 352 11.11 -18.47 5.67
N LYS A 353 10.06 -17.69 5.95
CA LYS A 353 8.72 -18.26 6.27
C LYS A 353 8.09 -18.95 5.07
N ILE A 354 8.17 -18.33 3.90
CA ILE A 354 7.65 -18.87 2.63
C ILE A 354 8.51 -20.08 2.21
N PHE A 355 9.83 -19.98 2.34
CA PHE A 355 10.75 -21.12 2.17
C PHE A 355 10.31 -22.32 3.02
N SER A 356 10.04 -22.09 4.31
CA SER A 356 9.65 -23.16 5.25
C SER A 356 8.29 -23.77 4.88
N LEU A 357 7.35 -22.94 4.41
CA LEU A 357 6.06 -23.41 3.90
C LEU A 357 6.25 -24.35 2.71
N ILE A 358 7.00 -23.93 1.69
CA ILE A 358 7.24 -24.72 0.47
C ILE A 358 8.03 -26.00 0.79
N TYR A 359 9.02 -25.92 1.67
CA TYR A 359 9.77 -27.08 2.15
C TYR A 359 8.91 -28.10 2.92
N GLY A 360 7.77 -27.66 3.47
CA GLY A 360 6.79 -28.53 4.11
C GLY A 360 5.92 -29.33 3.14
N LEU A 361 5.91 -28.97 1.84
CA LEU A 361 5.07 -29.62 0.83
C LEU A 361 5.70 -30.90 0.29
N ASP A 362 4.87 -31.86 -0.13
CA ASP A 362 5.33 -33.13 -0.72
C ASP A 362 6.11 -32.90 -2.02
N MET A 363 5.77 -31.85 -2.79
CA MET A 363 6.37 -31.55 -4.09
C MET A 363 7.73 -30.83 -4.00
N LYS A 364 8.25 -30.57 -2.80
CA LYS A 364 9.49 -29.79 -2.58
C LYS A 364 10.69 -30.28 -3.37
N ASN A 365 10.84 -31.60 -3.54
CA ASN A 365 12.01 -32.19 -4.21
C ASN A 365 11.98 -31.87 -5.70
N ALA A 366 10.81 -31.93 -6.33
CA ALA A 366 10.63 -31.54 -7.73
C ALA A 366 10.89 -30.05 -7.94
N LEU A 367 10.45 -29.20 -7.00
CA LEU A 367 10.74 -27.77 -7.05
C LEU A 367 12.24 -27.46 -6.86
N ALA A 368 12.91 -28.17 -5.95
CA ALA A 368 14.32 -27.95 -5.64
C ALA A 368 15.28 -28.42 -6.76
N ASP A 369 14.87 -29.39 -7.58
CA ASP A 369 15.67 -29.91 -8.70
C ASP A 369 15.53 -29.07 -9.99
N SER A 370 14.60 -28.12 -10.02
CA SER A 370 14.38 -27.27 -11.19
C SER A 370 15.48 -26.22 -11.39
N THR A 371 15.58 -25.73 -12.63
CA THR A 371 16.45 -24.61 -13.04
C THR A 371 15.63 -23.55 -13.73
N ASP A 372 15.97 -22.27 -13.54
CA ASP A 372 15.36 -21.21 -14.35
C ASP A 372 15.84 -21.30 -15.81
N SER A 373 14.94 -20.99 -16.75
CA SER A 373 15.23 -21.17 -18.17
C SER A 373 16.15 -20.09 -18.73
N PHE A 374 16.23 -18.93 -18.06
CA PHE A 374 16.94 -17.76 -18.57
C PHE A 374 18.44 -17.84 -18.27
N TYR A 375 18.83 -18.08 -17.03
CA TYR A 375 20.20 -18.15 -16.55
C TYR A 375 20.68 -19.57 -16.28
N GLY A 376 19.78 -20.56 -16.19
CA GLY A 376 20.16 -21.93 -15.81
C GLY A 376 20.57 -22.06 -14.35
N ASN A 377 20.12 -21.14 -13.49
CA ASN A 377 20.36 -21.18 -12.06
C ASN A 377 19.43 -22.21 -11.42
N ASN A 378 20.02 -23.15 -10.69
CA ASN A 378 19.30 -24.02 -9.75
C ASN A 378 19.03 -23.29 -8.43
N LEU A 379 18.31 -23.94 -7.50
CA LEU A 379 17.97 -23.37 -6.20
C LEU A 379 19.19 -22.85 -5.41
N LEU A 380 20.34 -23.51 -5.50
CA LEU A 380 21.56 -23.10 -4.79
C LEU A 380 22.24 -21.88 -5.46
N HIS A 381 22.15 -21.75 -6.79
CA HIS A 381 22.55 -20.52 -7.47
C HIS A 381 21.69 -19.34 -7.05
N MET A 382 20.38 -19.52 -6.84
CA MET A 382 19.50 -18.46 -6.34
C MET A 382 19.92 -17.98 -4.94
N ALA A 383 20.37 -18.89 -4.07
CA ALA A 383 20.98 -18.53 -2.79
C ALA A 383 22.34 -17.81 -2.95
N GLY A 384 23.00 -18.01 -4.09
CA GLY A 384 24.23 -17.32 -4.51
C GLY A 384 24.02 -15.89 -5.04
N MET A 385 22.79 -15.52 -5.38
CA MET A 385 22.45 -14.15 -5.83
C MET A 385 22.47 -13.17 -4.65
N LEU A 386 22.68 -11.88 -4.91
CA LEU A 386 22.55 -10.86 -3.87
C LEU A 386 21.08 -10.73 -3.43
N ALA A 387 20.85 -10.76 -2.12
CA ALA A 387 19.55 -10.45 -1.56
C ALA A 387 19.12 -9.00 -1.89
N PRO A 388 17.81 -8.69 -1.91
CA PRO A 388 17.33 -7.32 -2.07
C PRO A 388 17.97 -6.38 -1.03
N SER A 389 18.32 -5.17 -1.46
CA SER A 389 18.97 -4.18 -0.59
C SER A 389 18.14 -3.84 0.64
N THR A 390 16.82 -3.86 0.52
CA THR A 390 15.88 -3.70 1.64
C THR A 390 16.15 -4.75 2.72
N SER A 391 16.26 -6.03 2.39
CA SER A 391 16.56 -7.10 3.35
C SER A 391 17.95 -7.00 3.96
N LEU A 392 18.97 -6.66 3.16
CA LEU A 392 20.37 -6.54 3.60
C LEU A 392 20.59 -5.35 4.54
N ASN A 393 20.00 -4.20 4.25
CA ASN A 393 20.22 -2.96 4.99
C ASN A 393 19.67 -2.99 6.42
N HIS A 394 18.78 -3.92 6.75
CA HIS A 394 18.31 -4.14 8.12
C HIS A 394 19.37 -4.80 9.02
N ILE A 395 20.42 -5.38 8.44
CA ILE A 395 21.50 -6.03 9.19
C ILE A 395 22.65 -5.03 9.34
N PRO A 396 23.09 -4.74 10.58
CA PRO A 396 24.10 -3.71 10.80
C PRO A 396 25.50 -4.21 10.40
N GLY A 397 26.07 -3.57 9.37
CA GLY A 397 27.46 -3.77 8.96
C GLY A 397 27.71 -4.98 8.06
N ALA A 398 28.71 -4.85 7.18
CA ALA A 398 29.01 -5.81 6.12
C ALA A 398 29.39 -7.21 6.65
N ALA A 399 30.07 -7.30 7.80
CA ALA A 399 30.44 -8.59 8.38
C ALA A 399 29.22 -9.41 8.81
N LEU A 400 28.23 -8.78 9.45
CA LEU A 400 26.99 -9.46 9.86
C LEU A 400 26.07 -9.77 8.67
N GLN A 401 26.04 -8.89 7.68
CA GLN A 401 25.37 -9.16 6.39
C GLN A 401 25.96 -10.42 5.75
N MET A 402 27.29 -10.47 5.61
CA MET A 402 28.00 -11.62 5.02
C MET A 402 27.76 -12.91 5.81
N GLN A 403 27.80 -12.84 7.14
CA GLN A 403 27.51 -14.00 8.00
C GLN A 403 26.09 -14.54 7.74
N ARG A 404 25.10 -13.65 7.62
CA ARG A 404 23.71 -14.04 7.38
C ARG A 404 23.50 -14.65 6.00
N GLU A 405 24.11 -14.07 4.96
CA GLU A 405 24.06 -14.60 3.59
C GLU A 405 24.74 -15.97 3.50
N LEU A 406 25.88 -16.16 4.16
CA LEU A 406 26.54 -17.47 4.23
C LEU A 406 25.71 -18.50 4.99
N GLN A 407 25.05 -18.10 6.08
CA GLN A 407 24.13 -18.99 6.80
C GLN A 407 22.98 -19.41 5.87
N TRP A 408 22.34 -18.46 5.19
CA TRP A 408 21.26 -18.75 4.25
C TRP A 408 21.70 -19.71 3.14
N PHE A 409 22.87 -19.47 2.53
CA PHE A 409 23.43 -20.34 1.50
C PHE A 409 23.62 -21.77 2.01
N LYS A 410 24.13 -21.93 3.25
CA LYS A 410 24.31 -23.24 3.86
C LYS A 410 23.00 -23.95 4.18
N GLU A 411 21.97 -23.22 4.64
CA GLU A 411 20.64 -23.80 4.86
C GLU A 411 20.08 -24.35 3.54
N VAL A 412 20.17 -23.60 2.44
CA VAL A 412 19.74 -24.07 1.11
C VAL A 412 20.59 -25.24 0.62
N GLU A 413 21.92 -25.21 0.85
CA GLU A 413 22.83 -26.30 0.50
C GLU A 413 22.52 -27.61 1.24
N SER A 414 21.94 -27.51 2.44
CA SER A 414 21.58 -28.67 3.25
C SER A 414 20.37 -29.44 2.71
N ILE A 415 19.49 -28.76 1.95
CA ILE A 415 18.25 -29.36 1.43
C ILE A 415 18.35 -29.82 -0.02
N VAL A 416 19.28 -29.26 -0.80
CA VAL A 416 19.47 -29.63 -2.20
C VAL A 416 20.29 -30.93 -2.34
N PRO A 417 20.00 -31.76 -3.34
CA PRO A 417 20.80 -32.94 -3.61
C PRO A 417 22.27 -32.62 -3.93
N SER A 418 23.17 -33.57 -3.64
CA SER A 418 24.62 -33.35 -3.76
C SER A 418 25.10 -33.01 -5.16
N TRP A 419 24.47 -33.56 -6.21
CA TRP A 419 24.85 -33.30 -7.61
C TRP A 419 24.59 -31.84 -8.02
N VAL A 420 23.58 -31.18 -7.45
CA VAL A 420 23.21 -29.78 -7.76
C VAL A 420 24.32 -28.79 -7.40
N ARG A 421 25.22 -29.16 -6.47
CA ARG A 421 26.34 -28.33 -6.00
C ARG A 421 27.40 -28.09 -7.06
N GLY A 422 27.53 -29.00 -8.04
CA GLY A 422 28.51 -28.93 -9.12
C GLY A 422 27.96 -28.42 -10.45
N ASN A 423 26.65 -28.21 -10.55
CA ASN A 423 26.02 -27.76 -11.80
C ASN A 423 26.52 -26.36 -12.17
N LEU A 424 26.71 -26.14 -13.47
CA LEU A 424 27.08 -24.84 -14.01
C LEU A 424 25.83 -24.13 -14.54
N ASN A 425 25.69 -22.85 -14.24
CA ASN A 425 24.72 -22.00 -14.90
C ASN A 425 25.21 -21.59 -16.31
N LYS A 426 24.43 -20.77 -17.03
CA LYS A 426 24.80 -20.29 -18.38
C LYS A 426 25.99 -19.34 -18.41
N GLU A 427 26.41 -18.79 -17.27
CA GLU A 427 27.67 -18.05 -17.12
C GLU A 427 28.87 -18.99 -16.84
N CYS A 428 28.67 -20.31 -16.88
CA CYS A 428 29.67 -21.32 -16.53
C CYS A 428 30.19 -21.21 -15.09
N LEU A 429 29.35 -20.75 -14.16
CA LEU A 429 29.66 -20.67 -12.73
C LEU A 429 28.93 -21.77 -11.97
N THR A 430 29.60 -22.37 -10.98
CA THR A 430 28.96 -23.16 -9.92
C THR A 430 28.24 -22.25 -8.92
N PRO A 431 27.32 -22.77 -8.08
CA PRO A 431 26.65 -21.98 -7.06
C PRO A 431 27.61 -21.26 -6.10
N ARG A 432 28.70 -21.94 -5.69
CA ARG A 432 29.71 -21.37 -4.79
C ARG A 432 30.55 -20.29 -5.47
N GLN A 433 30.90 -20.47 -6.74
CA GLN A 433 31.60 -19.44 -7.50
C GLN A 433 30.72 -18.20 -7.70
N LEU A 434 29.44 -18.40 -8.03
CA LEU A 434 28.48 -17.31 -8.14
C LEU A 434 28.31 -16.56 -6.82
N PHE A 435 28.15 -17.28 -5.70
CA PHE A 435 28.08 -16.69 -4.36
C PHE A 435 29.32 -15.84 -4.04
N THR A 436 30.51 -16.37 -4.30
CA THR A 436 31.79 -15.68 -4.05
C THR A 436 31.90 -14.40 -4.90
N LYS A 437 31.61 -14.51 -6.20
CA LYS A 437 31.61 -13.37 -7.14
C LYS A 437 30.64 -12.27 -6.70
N ASN A 438 29.41 -12.63 -6.37
CA ASN A 438 28.36 -11.66 -6.03
C ASN A 438 28.58 -10.99 -4.66
N HIS A 439 29.26 -11.64 -3.73
CA HIS A 439 29.47 -11.13 -2.36
C HIS A 439 30.89 -10.59 -2.13
N GLU A 440 31.72 -10.44 -3.16
CA GLU A 440 33.13 -10.04 -3.06
C GLU A 440 33.32 -8.71 -2.30
N ASP A 441 32.57 -7.67 -2.67
CA ASP A 441 32.63 -6.35 -2.00
C ASP A 441 32.20 -6.41 -0.53
N MET A 442 31.12 -7.15 -0.24
CA MET A 442 30.60 -7.34 1.12
C MET A 442 31.61 -8.10 1.99
N MET A 443 32.25 -9.12 1.41
CA MET A 443 33.30 -9.89 2.06
C MET A 443 34.52 -9.01 2.36
N GLY A 444 35.00 -8.22 1.38
CA GLY A 444 36.12 -7.30 1.59
C GLY A 444 35.85 -6.26 2.67
N LYS A 445 34.65 -5.66 2.69
CA LYS A 445 34.22 -4.72 3.75
C LYS A 445 34.11 -5.41 5.12
N GLY A 446 33.56 -6.62 5.15
CA GLY A 446 33.44 -7.43 6.36
C GLY A 446 34.81 -7.80 6.95
N GLU A 447 35.73 -8.27 6.12
CA GLU A 447 37.10 -8.59 6.52
C GLU A 447 37.83 -7.37 7.08
N LYS A 448 37.71 -6.22 6.41
CA LYS A 448 38.30 -4.98 6.90
C LYS A 448 37.75 -4.60 8.27
N TRP A 449 36.43 -4.60 8.43
CA TRP A 449 35.79 -4.32 9.72
C TRP A 449 36.26 -5.27 10.82
N MET A 450 36.39 -6.57 10.52
CA MET A 450 36.90 -7.55 11.49
C MET A 450 38.35 -7.28 11.87
N LYS A 451 39.22 -6.93 10.91
CA LYS A 451 40.64 -6.57 11.15
C LYS A 451 40.75 -5.30 12.00
N ASP A 452 39.98 -4.26 11.68
CA ASP A 452 39.98 -2.98 12.41
C ASP A 452 39.42 -3.13 13.83
N THR A 453 38.41 -3.98 14.01
CA THR A 453 37.86 -4.30 15.34
C THR A 453 38.87 -5.11 16.16
N ALA A 454 39.51 -6.12 15.56
CA ALA A 454 40.53 -6.92 16.23
C ALA A 454 41.72 -6.05 16.68
N SER A 455 42.21 -5.15 15.82
CA SER A 455 43.31 -4.24 16.18
C SER A 455 42.91 -3.29 17.32
N SER A 456 41.71 -2.68 17.26
CA SER A 456 41.19 -1.84 18.34
C SER A 456 41.07 -2.59 19.68
N CYS A 457 40.60 -3.84 19.64
CA CYS A 457 40.49 -4.71 20.82
C CYS A 457 41.85 -5.15 21.38
N THR A 458 42.94 -5.17 20.60
CA THR A 458 44.30 -5.39 21.14
C THR A 458 44.89 -4.14 21.80
N VAL A 459 44.54 -2.95 21.30
CA VAL A 459 45.03 -1.67 21.82
C VAL A 459 44.33 -1.28 23.12
N PHE A 460 43.05 -1.63 23.27
CA PHE A 460 42.25 -1.25 24.43
C PHE A 460 42.79 -1.81 25.78
N PRO A 461 43.11 -3.12 25.91
CA PRO A 461 43.75 -3.65 27.12
C PRO A 461 45.11 -3.01 27.39
N LEU A 462 45.88 -2.67 26.34
CA LEU A 462 47.17 -1.99 26.45
C LEU A 462 47.02 -0.56 26.99
N LEU A 463 46.04 0.21 26.50
CA LEU A 463 45.73 1.56 26.99
C LEU A 463 45.21 1.54 28.42
N VAL A 464 44.36 0.55 28.77
CA VAL A 464 43.90 0.34 30.14
C VAL A 464 45.07 0.01 31.06
N ALA A 465 45.96 -0.90 30.64
CA ALA A 465 47.16 -1.26 31.41
C ALA A 465 48.13 -0.06 31.60
N MET A 466 48.35 0.72 30.53
CA MET A 466 49.17 1.95 30.61
C MET A 466 48.53 3.03 31.50
N ALA A 467 47.21 3.19 31.46
CA ALA A 467 46.51 4.13 32.33
C ALA A 467 46.61 3.69 33.81
N ILE A 468 46.47 2.38 34.08
CA ILE A 468 46.64 1.82 35.43
C ILE A 468 48.08 2.00 35.94
N SER A 469 49.10 1.81 35.09
CA SER A 469 50.50 1.98 35.49
C SER A 469 50.90 3.45 35.69
N THR A 470 50.32 4.37 34.93
CA THR A 470 50.66 5.81 34.97
C THR A 470 49.96 6.55 36.13
N TYR A 471 48.69 6.24 36.39
CA TYR A 471 47.88 6.95 37.39
C TYR A 471 47.71 6.17 38.71
N GLY A 472 48.17 4.93 38.76
CA GLY A 472 47.98 4.04 39.90
C GLY A 472 46.53 3.50 39.99
N PRO A 473 46.34 2.30 40.56
CA PRO A 473 45.03 1.62 40.58
C PRO A 473 43.93 2.43 41.30
N SER A 474 44.30 3.29 42.27
CA SER A 474 43.36 4.06 43.08
C SER A 474 42.73 5.27 42.37
N ILE A 475 43.39 5.87 41.38
CA ILE A 475 42.85 7.01 40.61
C ILE A 475 41.98 6.52 39.44
N PHE A 476 42.37 5.40 38.82
CA PHE A 476 41.63 4.79 37.72
C PHE A 476 40.24 4.29 38.18
N ASP A 477 40.17 3.64 39.33
CA ASP A 477 38.93 3.13 39.93
C ASP A 477 37.95 4.26 40.33
N ARG A 478 38.47 5.44 40.70
CA ARG A 478 37.67 6.63 41.04
C ARG A 478 37.04 7.31 39.83
N LYS A 479 37.66 7.23 38.64
CA LYS A 479 37.14 7.84 37.40
C LYS A 479 36.24 6.91 36.58
N MET A 480 36.46 5.59 36.61
CA MET A 480 35.60 4.61 35.91
C MET A 480 34.21 4.44 36.55
N LYS A 481 34.07 4.68 37.87
CA LYS A 481 32.77 4.73 38.57
C LYS A 481 31.83 5.87 38.12
N CYS A 482 32.29 6.76 37.24
CA CYS A 482 31.45 7.79 36.63
C CYS A 482 31.01 7.43 35.20
N TRP A 483 31.50 6.31 34.64
CA TRP A 483 31.21 5.87 33.26
C TRP A 483 30.36 4.58 33.19
N PHE A 484 30.35 3.78 34.25
CA PHE A 484 29.34 2.74 34.52
C PHE A 484 28.35 3.27 35.55
#